data_AF-A0A926AAR8-F1
#
_entry.id   AF-A0A926AAR8-F1
#
_cell.length_a   1.000
_cell.length_b   1.000
_cell.length_c   1.000
_cell.angle_alpha   90.00
_cell.angle_beta   90.00
_cell.angle_gamma   90.00
#
_symmetry.space_group_name_H-M   'P 1'
#
loop_
_entity.id
_entity.type
_entity.pdbx_description
1 polymer ?
#
loop_
_entity_poly.entity_id
_entity_poly.type
_entity_poly.pdbx_seq_one_letter_code
_entity_poly.pdbx_strand_id
1 'polypeptide(L)' 'DKSGRMCIPDEMAKGAAIKDDAVLVGLLDRFEIWNPSRYEQKRAADAVMATEAFKLME' A
#
# COMPACT_ATOMS: atom_id res chain seq x y z
N ASP A 1 -18.12 10.67 2.85
CA ASP A 1 -19.49 11.21 2.79
C ASP A 1 -20.44 10.23 3.48
N LYS A 2 -21.76 10.43 3.40
CA LYS A 2 -22.74 9.55 4.05
C LYS A 2 -22.77 8.11 3.52
N SER A 3 -22.17 7.86 2.36
CA SER A 3 -22.07 6.54 1.74
C SER A 3 -20.74 5.85 2.04
N GLY A 4 -19.89 6.43 2.90
CA GLY A 4 -18.58 5.87 3.23
C GLY A 4 -17.48 6.16 2.20
N ARG A 5 -17.73 7.04 1.23
CA ARG A 5 -16.70 7.46 0.26
C ARG A 5 -15.75 8.47 0.89
N MET A 6 -14.47 8.39 0.55
CA MET A 6 -13.46 9.36 0.96
C MET A 6 -12.90 10.05 -0.29
N CYS A 7 -13.02 11.39 -0.36
CA CYS A 7 -12.29 12.14 -1.38
C CYS A 7 -10.82 12.21 -1.00
N ILE A 8 -9.96 11.76 -1.89
CA ILE A 8 -8.50 11.88 -1.74
C ILE A 8 -8.09 13.21 -2.39
N PRO A 9 -7.33 14.07 -1.70
CA PRO A 9 -6.78 15.28 -2.31
C PRO A 9 -5.94 14.97 -3.55
N ASP A 10 -6.06 15.77 -4.60
CA ASP A 10 -5.40 15.55 -5.90
C ASP A 10 -3.89 15.35 -5.78
N GLU A 11 -3.23 16.12 -4.92
CA GLU A 11 -1.77 16.03 -4.71
C GLU A 11 -1.37 14.67 -4.12
N MET A 12 -2.18 14.12 -3.21
CA MET A 12 -1.94 12.80 -2.62
C MET A 12 -2.19 11.68 -3.64
N ALA A 13 -3.28 11.77 -4.41
CA ALA A 13 -3.58 10.80 -5.46
C ALA A 13 -2.48 10.77 -6.52
N LYS A 14 -1.99 11.94 -6.95
CA LYS A 14 -0.86 12.07 -7.89
C LYS A 14 0.43 11.51 -7.30
N GLY A 15 0.76 11.83 -6.05
CA GLY A 15 1.95 11.30 -5.36
C GLY A 15 1.93 9.77 -5.26
N ALA A 16 0.78 9.20 -4.91
CA ALA A 16 0.57 7.75 -4.82
C ALA A 16 0.40 7.05 -6.19
N ALA A 17 0.30 7.81 -7.28
CA ALA A 17 -0.05 7.34 -8.63
C ALA A 17 -1.37 6.54 -8.69
N ILE A 18 -2.35 6.96 -7.89
CA ILE A 18 -3.70 6.39 -7.93
C ILE A 18 -4.44 7.00 -9.12
N LYS A 19 -5.06 6.14 -9.92
CA LYS A 19 -5.88 6.53 -11.08
C LYS A 19 -7.26 5.90 -10.92
N ASP A 20 -7.52 4.85 -11.69
CA ASP A 20 -8.83 4.21 -11.79
C ASP A 20 -9.05 3.18 -10.68
N ASP A 21 -7.96 2.50 -10.28
CA ASP A 21 -7.97 1.45 -9.26
C ASP A 21 -7.01 1.76 -8.11
N ALA A 22 -7.36 1.27 -6.92
CA ALA A 22 -6.55 1.35 -5.71
C ALA A 22 -6.68 0.09 -4.86
N VAL A 23 -5.64 -0.22 -4.10
CA VAL A 23 -5.65 -1.26 -3.07
C VAL A 23 -5.67 -0.59 -1.70
N LEU A 24 -6.63 -0.95 -0.86
CA LEU A 24 -6.64 -0.60 0.56
C LEU A 24 -5.94 -1.69 1.36
N VAL A 25 -4.92 -1.32 2.12
CA VAL A 25 -4.19 -2.23 3.00
C VAL A 25 -4.45 -1.83 4.44
N GLY A 26 -5.13 -2.70 5.18
CA GLY A 26 -5.40 -2.50 6.60
C GLY A 26 -4.12 -2.65 7.43
N LEU A 27 -3.88 -1.69 8.30
CA LEU A 27 -2.93 -1.77 9.41
C LEU A 27 -3.74 -1.67 10.71
N LEU A 28 -3.14 -2.05 11.82
CA LEU A 28 -3.83 -2.18 13.10
C LEU A 28 -4.68 -0.93 13.46
N ASP A 29 -4.10 0.26 13.30
CA ASP A 29 -4.69 1.55 13.69
C ASP A 29 -4.91 2.51 12.51
N ARG A 30 -4.54 2.11 11.29
CA ARG A 30 -4.58 2.94 10.09
C ARG A 30 -4.75 2.08 8.85
N PHE A 31 -4.83 2.70 7.69
CA PHE A 31 -4.76 1.97 6.43
C PHE A 31 -3.91 2.76 5.45
N GLU A 32 -3.38 2.05 4.46
CA GLU A 32 -2.67 2.62 3.34
C GLU A 32 -3.49 2.48 2.07
N ILE A 33 -3.36 3.45 1.17
CA ILE A 33 -3.98 3.41 -0.16
C ILE A 33 -2.85 3.35 -1.17
N TRP A 34 -2.86 2.31 -1.99
CA TRP A 34 -1.79 2.04 -2.94
C TRP A 34 -2.29 2.01 -4.39
N ASN A 35 -1.41 2.41 -5.31
CA ASN A 35 -1.50 1.96 -6.69
C ASN A 35 -1.27 0.42 -6.73
N PRO A 36 -2.13 -0.37 -7.41
CA PRO A 36 -2.03 -1.83 -7.39
C PRO A 36 -0.69 -2.38 -7.88
N SER A 37 -0.14 -1.82 -8.96
CA SER A 37 1.14 -2.26 -9.51
C SER A 37 2.31 -1.95 -8.58
N ARG A 38 2.30 -0.77 -7.95
CA ARG A 38 3.32 -0.40 -6.95
C ARG A 38 3.25 -1.29 -5.71
N TYR A 39 2.04 -1.62 -5.26
CA TYR A 39 1.86 -2.50 -4.11
C TYR A 39 2.42 -3.90 -4.37
N GLU A 40 2.14 -4.49 -5.54
CA GLU A 40 2.64 -5.82 -5.88
C GLU A 40 4.18 -5.86 -5.91
N GLN A 41 4.81 -4.84 -6.50
CA GLN A 41 6.27 -4.71 -6.50
C GLN A 41 6.83 -4.60 -5.08
N LYS A 42 6.19 -3.81 -4.22
CA LYS A 42 6.61 -3.64 -2.83
C LYS A 42 6.45 -4.94 -2.04
N ARG A 43 5.32 -5.63 -2.19
CA ARG A 43 5.06 -6.94 -1.57
C ARG A 43 6.09 -7.99 -1.97
N ALA A 44 6.44 -8.07 -3.25
CA ALA A 44 7.45 -9.00 -3.74
C ALA A 44 8.83 -8.70 -3.12
N ALA A 45 9.22 -7.43 -3.05
CA ALA A 45 10.47 -7.01 -2.42
C ALA A 45 10.50 -7.35 -0.92
N ASP A 46 9.41 -7.09 -0.19
CA ASP A 46 9.31 -7.36 1.24
C ASP A 46 9.37 -8.86 1.56
N ALA A 47 8.78 -9.72 0.71
CA ALA A 47 8.88 -11.17 0.87
C ALA A 47 10.32 -11.69 0.75
N VAL A 48 11.10 -11.11 -0.15
CA VAL A 48 12.53 -11.43 -0.30
C VAL A 48 13.31 -10.99 0.94
N MET A 49 13.11 -9.73 1.39
CA MET A 49 13.81 -9.22 2.57
C MET A 49 13.45 -9.97 3.85
N ALA A 50 12.20 -10.39 4.03
CA ALA A 50 11.78 -11.18 5.19
C ALA A 50 12.59 -12.49 5.28
N THR A 51 12.79 -13.16 4.15
CA THR A 51 13.59 -14.39 4.08
C THR A 51 15.03 -14.16 4.53
N GLU A 52 15.64 -13.05 4.11
CA GLU A 52 17.00 -12.69 4.53
C GLU A 52 17.07 -12.28 6.01
N ALA A 53 16.06 -11.58 6.52
CA ALA A 53 15.98 -11.21 7.92
C ALA A 53 15.89 -12.44 8.84
N PHE A 54 15.13 -13.47 8.45
CA PHE A 54 15.05 -14.71 9.23
C PHE A 54 16.40 -15.43 9.34
N LYS A 55 17.22 -15.42 8.28
CA LYS A 55 18.57 -16.01 8.31
C LYS A 55 19.53 -15.30 9.27
N LEU A 56 19.33 -14.01 9.52
CA LEU A 56 20.16 -13.21 10.43
C LEU A 56 19.76 -13.36 11.91
N MET A 57 18.62 -14.02 12.17
CA MET A 57 18.11 -14.27 13.52
C MET A 57 18.43 -15.70 14.02
N GLU A 58 19.06 -16.53 13.19
CA GLU A 58 19.67 -17.82 13.54
C GLU A 58 21.14 -17.64 13.91
#